data_AF-A0A1V6BU90-F1
#
_entry.id   AF-A0A1V6BU90-F1
#
_cell.length_a   1.000
_cell.length_b   1.000
_cell.length_c   1.000
_cell.angle_alpha   90.00
_cell.angle_beta   90.00
_cell.angle_gamma   90.00
#
_symmetry.space_group_name_H-M   'P 1'
#
loop_
_entity.id
_entity.type
_entity.pdbx_description
1 polymer ?
#
loop_
_entity_poly.entity_id
_entity_poly.type
_entity_poly.pdbx_seq_one_letter_code
_entity_poly.pdbx_strand_id
1 'polypeptide(L)'
;MTTNSLIEPSYRWVNYNNRQFVEIRGLWDVKNDFMGGPFVAHCFYDKASQSVVVLEAFVYAPKYPKRNYLRQVESIIYSFEWQNE
;
A
#
# COMPACT_ATOMS: atom_id res chain seq x y z
N MET A 1 -6.68 -10.63 -7.27
CA MET A 1 -6.31 -9.21 -7.26
C MET A 1 -5.05 -9.06 -8.08
N THR A 2 -5.04 -8.12 -9.02
CA THR A 2 -3.91 -7.75 -9.87
C THR A 2 -3.70 -6.24 -9.79
N THR A 3 -2.48 -5.77 -10.00
CA THR A 3 -2.24 -4.34 -10.22
C THR A 3 -2.83 -3.96 -11.57
N ASN A 4 -3.59 -2.87 -11.61
CA ASN A 4 -4.19 -2.37 -12.83
C ASN A 4 -3.10 -2.02 -13.85
N SER A 5 -3.27 -2.46 -15.09
CA SER A 5 -2.27 -2.29 -16.15
C SER A 5 -2.40 -0.99 -16.95
N LEU A 6 -3.48 -0.23 -16.76
CA LEU A 6 -3.73 1.01 -17.50
C LEU A 6 -3.12 2.23 -16.80
N ILE A 7 -3.04 2.21 -15.48
CA ILE A 7 -2.48 3.29 -14.67
C ILE A 7 -1.25 2.76 -13.94
N GLU A 8 -0.09 3.29 -14.32
CA GLU A 8 1.16 2.95 -13.64
C GLU A 8 1.12 3.38 -12.16
N PRO A 9 1.57 2.51 -11.24
CA PRO A 9 1.71 2.90 -9.86
C PRO A 9 2.74 4.03 -9.69
N SER A 10 2.38 5.05 -8.93
CA SER A 10 3.34 6.06 -8.48
C SER A 10 4.10 5.54 -7.27
N TYR A 11 5.37 5.93 -7.13
CA TYR A 11 6.15 5.65 -5.93
C TYR A 11 6.86 6.90 -5.41
N ARG A 12 7.16 6.90 -4.11
CA ARG A 12 8.02 7.91 -3.49
C ARG A 12 8.82 7.32 -2.34
N TRP A 13 10.02 7.84 -2.13
CA TRP A 13 10.81 7.56 -0.93
C TRP A 13 10.24 8.33 0.26
N VAL A 14 10.09 7.65 1.40
CA VAL A 14 9.52 8.22 2.61
C VAL A 14 10.47 7.99 3.78
N ASN A 15 10.75 9.08 4.50
CA ASN A 15 11.39 9.06 5.81
C ASN A 15 10.34 9.48 6.84
N TYR A 16 9.95 8.58 7.73
CA TYR A 16 8.92 8.84 8.75
C TYR A 16 9.18 7.99 9.99
N ASN A 17 9.12 8.58 11.19
CA ASN A 17 9.40 7.90 12.46
C ASN A 17 10.70 7.06 12.44
N ASN A 18 11.81 7.63 11.97
CA ASN A 18 13.10 6.94 11.78
C ASN A 18 13.08 5.71 10.86
N ARG A 19 11.99 5.48 10.14
CA ARG A 19 11.86 4.40 9.15
C ARG A 19 12.03 4.97 7.75
N GLN A 20 12.81 4.27 6.92
CA GLN A 20 12.96 4.55 5.50
C GLN A 20 12.25 3.48 4.70
N PHE A 21 11.35 3.88 3.80
CA PHE A 21 10.59 2.96 2.97
C PHE A 21 10.17 3.60 1.66
N VAL A 22 9.75 2.77 0.71
CA VAL A 22 9.09 3.24 -0.51
C VAL A 22 7.58 3.15 -0.29
N GLU A 23 6.88 4.25 -0.48
CA GLU A 23 5.42 4.25 -0.60
C GLU A 23 5.03 4.10 -2.07
N ILE A 24 4.20 3.10 -2.37
CA ILE A 24 3.64 2.87 -3.70
C ILE A 24 2.14 3.09 -3.63
N ARG A 25 1.57 3.77 -4.63
CA ARG A 25 0.12 3.95 -4.77
C ARG A 25 -0.30 3.57 -6.17
N GLY A 26 -1.42 2.87 -6.26
CA GLY A 26 -1.98 2.46 -7.54
C GLY A 26 -3.41 2.00 -7.43
N LEU A 27 -3.87 1.39 -8.51
CA LEU A 27 -5.17 0.75 -8.58
C LEU A 27 -4.97 -0.76 -8.68
N TRP A 28 -5.87 -1.50 -8.05
CA TRP A 28 -5.99 -2.94 -8.20
C TRP A 28 -7.29 -3.27 -8.92
N ASP A 29 -7.30 -4.39 -9.63
CA ASP A 29 -8.46 -4.97 -10.29
C ASP A 29 -8.48 -6.51 -10.15
N VAL A 30 -9.53 -7.13 -10.69
CA VAL A 30 -9.65 -8.57 -10.82
C VAL A 30 -9.77 -8.91 -12.29
N LYS A 31 -8.90 -9.80 -12.77
CA LYS A 31 -8.95 -10.28 -14.15
C LYS A 31 -10.32 -10.89 -14.46
N ASN A 32 -10.91 -10.47 -15.57
CA ASN A 32 -12.24 -10.88 -16.05
C ASN A 32 -13.40 -10.49 -15.13
N ASP A 33 -13.23 -9.48 -14.28
CA ASP A 33 -14.29 -8.93 -13.43
C ASP A 33 -14.19 -7.40 -13.37
N PHE A 34 -15.26 -6.73 -12.94
CA PHE A 34 -15.34 -5.28 -12.80
C PHE A 34 -14.95 -4.79 -11.40
N MET A 35 -14.48 -5.70 -10.54
CA MET A 35 -14.00 -5.36 -9.20
C MET A 35 -12.65 -4.67 -9.26
N GLY A 36 -12.49 -3.60 -8.47
CA GLY A 36 -11.24 -2.88 -8.33
C GLY A 36 -11.31 -1.75 -7.32
N GLY A 37 -10.18 -1.09 -7.10
CA GLY A 37 -10.07 0.02 -6.15
C GLY A 37 -8.65 0.53 -6.00
N PRO A 38 -8.44 1.54 -5.14
CA PRO A 38 -7.11 2.03 -4.83
C PRO A 38 -6.42 1.15 -3.79
N PHE A 39 -5.09 1.12 -3.84
CA PHE A 39 -4.22 0.62 -2.80
C PHE A 39 -3.10 1.61 -2.47
N VAL A 40 -2.50 1.44 -1.29
CA VAL A 40 -1.24 2.04 -0.87
C VAL A 40 -0.40 0.95 -0.23
N ALA A 41 0.89 0.89 -0.58
CA ALA A 41 1.83 -0.08 -0.05
C ALA A 41 3.07 0.62 0.52
N HIS A 42 3.55 0.14 1.66
CA HIS A 42 4.85 0.51 2.22
C HIS A 42 5.82 -0.65 2.06
N CYS A 43 6.93 -0.43 1.36
CA CYS A 43 7.95 -1.44 1.11
C CYS A 43 9.21 -1.11 1.92
N PHE A 44 9.52 -1.97 2.88
CA PHE A 44 10.70 -1.88 3.74
C PHE A 44 11.73 -2.92 3.31
N TYR A 45 12.99 -2.53 3.20
CA TYR A 45 14.08 -3.49 3.04
C TYR A 45 14.66 -3.83 4.42
N ASP A 46 14.45 -5.06 4.88
CA ASP A 46 15.05 -5.55 6.11
C ASP A 46 16.41 -6.17 5.80
N LYS A 47 17.46 -5.48 6.27
CA LYS A 47 18.85 -5.91 6.09
C LYS A 47 19.18 -7.18 6.88
N ALA A 48 18.56 -7.40 8.04
CA ALA A 48 18.88 -8.52 8.91
C ALA A 48 18.40 -9.84 8.30
N SER A 49 17.17 -9.86 7.78
CA SER A 49 16.61 -11.03 7.10
C SER A 49 16.88 -11.08 5.59
N GLN A 50 17.55 -10.06 5.03
CA GLN A 50 17.73 -9.86 3.58
C GLN A 50 16.41 -9.95 2.79
N SER A 51 15.32 -9.47 3.37
CA SER A 51 13.99 -9.58 2.80
C SER A 51 13.35 -8.22 2.55
N VAL A 52 12.31 -8.20 1.72
CA VAL A 52 11.45 -7.04 1.54
C VAL A 52 10.13 -7.32 2.22
N VAL A 53 9.79 -6.49 3.21
CA VAL A 53 8.50 -6.52 3.88
C VAL A 53 7.60 -5.50 3.22
N VAL A 54 6.46 -5.96 2.68
CA VAL A 54 5.46 -5.11 2.04
C VAL A 54 4.19 -5.10 2.87
N LEU A 55 3.80 -3.92 3.34
CA LEU A 55 2.51 -3.70 3.98
C LEU A 55 1.58 -3.07 2.95
N GLU A 56 0.54 -3.79 2.53
CA GLU A 56 -0.42 -3.31 1.55
C GLU A 56 -1.78 -3.06 2.19
N ALA A 57 -2.30 -1.86 2.00
CA ALA A 57 -3.64 -1.47 2.37
C ALA A 57 -4.45 -1.16 1.10
N PHE A 58 -5.60 -1.81 0.96
CA PHE A 58 -6.47 -1.65 -0.21
C PHE A 58 -7.93 -1.52 0.22
N VAL A 59 -8.75 -0.94 -0.66
CA VAL A 59 -10.18 -0.76 -0.39
C VAL A 59 -11.02 -1.32 -1.51
N TYR A 60 -11.94 -2.22 -1.15
CA TYR A 60 -13.10 -2.56 -1.97
C TYR A 60 -14.35 -1.91 -1.37
N ALA A 61 -14.85 -0.87 -2.04
CA ALA A 61 -16.06 -0.16 -1.62
C ALA A 61 -16.84 0.32 -2.87
N PRO A 62 -17.50 -0.58 -3.60
CA PRO A 62 -18.32 -0.22 -4.76
C PRO A 62 -19.42 0.75 -4.32
N LYS A 63 -19.83 1.67 -5.21
CA LYS A 63 -20.83 2.73 -4.96
C LYS A 63 -20.44 3.83 -3.96
N TYR A 64 -19.37 3.67 -3.18
CA TYR A 64 -18.94 4.68 -2.20
C TYR A 64 -17.66 5.43 -2.62
N PRO A 65 -17.50 6.70 -2.20
CA PRO A 65 -16.24 7.44 -2.31
C PRO A 65 -15.12 6.77 -1.49
N LYS A 66 -14.07 6.31 -2.16
CA LYS A 66 -13.03 5.45 -1.56
C LYS A 66 -11.95 6.21 -0.79
N ARG A 67 -11.81 7.52 -1.00
CA ARG A 67 -10.71 8.33 -0.44
C ARG A 67 -10.61 8.22 1.09
N ASN A 68 -11.73 8.33 1.80
CA ASN A 68 -11.72 8.30 3.27
C ASN A 68 -11.47 6.89 3.81
N TYR A 69 -12.05 5.86 3.19
CA TYR A 69 -11.74 4.46 3.52
C TYR A 69 -10.25 4.15 3.31
N LEU A 70 -9.67 4.63 2.20
CA LEU A 70 -8.26 4.43 1.91
C LEU A 70 -7.40 5.10 2.98
N ARG A 71 -7.73 6.33 3.38
CA ARG A 71 -7.03 7.03 4.48
C ARG A 71 -7.11 6.28 5.82
N GLN A 72 -8.22 5.60 6.09
CA GLN A 72 -8.36 4.80 7.32
C GLN A 72 -7.42 3.60 7.31
N VAL A 73 -7.43 2.79 6.24
CA VAL A 73 -6.53 1.62 6.15
C VAL A 73 -5.06 2.03 6.00
N GLU A 74 -4.80 3.15 5.32
CA GLU A 74 -3.46 3.77 5.24
C GLU A 74 -2.93 4.12 6.63
N SER A 75 -3.77 4.63 7.53
CA SER A 75 -3.35 4.96 8.90
C SER A 75 -2.84 3.75 9.69
N ILE A 76 -3.37 2.55 9.39
CA ILE A 76 -2.95 1.30 10.03
C ILE A 76 -1.53 0.94 9.60
N ILE A 77 -1.21 1.01 8.30
CA ILE A 77 0.15 0.68 7.84
C ILE A 77 1.18 1.72 8.27
N TYR A 78 0.79 3.00 8.42
CA TYR A 78 1.66 4.02 9.01
C TYR A 78 1.99 3.77 10.49
N SER A 79 1.10 3.09 11.22
CA SER A 79 1.32 2.69 12.62
C SER A 79 2.21 1.46 12.81
N PHE A 80 2.67 0.83 11.72
CA PHE A 80 3.65 -0.25 11.82
C PHE A 80 4.91 0.22 12.53
N GLU A 81 5.46 -0.60 13.42
CA GLU A 81 6.75 -0.39 14.06
C GLU A 81 7.46 -1.74 14.15
N TRP A 82 8.78 -1.73 14.06
CA TRP A 82 9.58 -2.93 14.33
C TRP A 82 9.52 -3.23 15.83
N GLN A 83 9.37 -4.50 16.21
CA GLN A 83 9.50 -4.89 17.61
C GLN A 83 10.96 -4.73 18.03
N ASN A 84 11.24 -3.68 18.80
CA ASN A 84 12.50 -3.35 19.46
C ASN A 84 13.74 -3.36 18.54
N GLU A 85 14.22 -2.16 18.20
CA GLU A 85 15.67 -1.91 18.25
C GLU A 85 16.09 -1.69 19.71
#